data_AF-F7P002-F1
#
_entry.id   AF-F7P002-F1
#
_cell.length_a   1.000
_cell.length_b   1.000
_cell.length_c   1.000
_cell.angle_alpha   90.00
_cell.angle_beta   90.00
_cell.angle_gamma   90.00
#
_symmetry.space_group_name_H-M   'P 1'
#
loop_
_entity.id
_entity.type
_entity.pdbx_description
1 polymer ?
#
loop_
_entity_poly.entity_id
_entity_poly.type
_entity_poly.pdbx_seq_one_letter_code
_entity_poly.pdbx_strand_id
1 'polypeptide(L)'
;MIIIFELMSLIFFSSFFLGVISMILVYSGRRKVKEKILGSGHKVYDEIFTKNLNDLSHGKALAEAAFFVRKSWPELDSLEIVGMLEKHRKLEIFCYMCFLLSFVCFFMIAILSFTVYDT
;
A
#
# COMPACT_ATOMS: atom_id res chain seq x y z
N MET A 1 11.40 -25.46 18.61
CA MET A 1 12.04 -24.16 18.33
C MET A 1 12.39 -24.01 16.85
N ILE A 2 13.15 -24.94 16.26
CA ILE A 2 13.53 -24.93 14.81
C ILE A 2 12.30 -24.86 13.88
N ILE A 3 11.28 -25.71 14.09
CA ILE A 3 10.05 -25.71 13.26
C ILE A 3 9.33 -24.34 13.29
N ILE A 4 9.28 -23.68 14.45
CA ILE A 4 8.64 -22.37 14.60
C ILE A 4 9.45 -21.30 13.85
N PHE A 5 10.79 -21.38 13.94
CA PHE A 5 11.69 -20.47 13.24
C PHE A 5 11.56 -20.60 11.71
N GLU A 6 11.51 -21.82 11.18
CA GLU A 6 11.32 -22.09 9.75
C GLU A 6 9.96 -21.59 9.26
N LEU A 7 8.89 -21.85 10.03
CA LEU A 7 7.54 -21.38 9.69
C LEU A 7 7.46 -19.85 9.67
N MET A 8 8.02 -19.17 10.68
CA MET A 8 8.06 -17.71 10.72
C MET A 8 8.88 -17.13 9.56
N SER A 9 10.00 -17.78 9.21
CA SER A 9 10.83 -17.37 8.07
C SER A 9 10.09 -17.51 6.75
N LEU A 10 9.34 -18.61 6.56
CA LEU A 10 8.52 -18.80 5.36
C LEU A 10 7.44 -17.73 5.25
N ILE A 11 6.69 -17.47 6.34
CA ILE A 11 5.66 -16.43 6.38
C ILE A 11 6.27 -15.05 6.10
N PHE A 12 7.43 -14.75 6.68
CA PHE A 12 8.18 -13.51 6.42
C PHE A 12 8.47 -13.36 4.93
N PHE A 13 9.12 -14.33 4.29
CA PHE A 13 9.48 -14.24 2.88
C PHE A 13 8.23 -14.14 2.00
N SER A 14 7.23 -15.00 2.21
CA SER A 14 5.99 -14.97 1.41
C SER A 14 5.27 -13.64 1.52
N SER A 15 5.09 -13.11 2.74
CA SER A 15 4.44 -11.82 2.96
C SER A 15 5.24 -10.66 2.37
N PHE A 16 6.57 -10.71 2.45
CA PHE A 16 7.44 -9.65 1.93
C PHE A 16 7.37 -9.59 0.41
N PHE A 17 7.54 -10.73 -0.28
CA PHE A 17 7.46 -10.77 -1.73
C PHE A 17 6.07 -10.42 -2.26
N LEU A 18 5.00 -10.91 -1.61
CA LEU A 18 3.63 -10.50 -1.94
C LEU A 18 3.42 -9.00 -1.72
N GLY A 19 4.00 -8.43 -0.66
CA GLY A 19 4.01 -6.99 -0.40
C GLY A 19 4.69 -6.20 -1.51
N VAL A 20 5.89 -6.62 -1.94
CA VAL A 20 6.64 -5.98 -3.05
C VAL A 20 5.85 -6.04 -4.37
N ILE A 21 5.29 -7.21 -4.72
CA ILE A 21 4.46 -7.34 -5.94
C ILE A 21 3.23 -6.44 -5.86
N SER A 22 2.55 -6.43 -4.71
CA SER A 22 1.38 -5.59 -4.48
C SER A 22 1.72 -4.10 -4.55
N MET A 23 2.87 -3.69 -4.04
CA MET A 23 3.36 -2.31 -4.11
C MET A 23 3.52 -1.86 -5.57
N ILE A 24 4.10 -2.69 -6.44
CA ILE A 24 4.23 -2.39 -7.88
C ILE A 24 2.85 -2.22 -8.53
N LEU A 25 1.89 -3.10 -8.19
CA LEU A 25 0.52 -3.02 -8.69
C LEU A 25 -0.20 -1.75 -8.19
N VAL A 26 0.00 -1.36 -6.93
CA VAL A 26 -0.55 -0.13 -6.35
C VAL A 26 0.01 1.09 -7.07
N TYR A 27 1.33 1.18 -7.29
CA TYR A 27 1.92 2.32 -8.00
C TYR A 27 1.40 2.44 -9.44
N SER A 28 1.43 1.33 -10.18
CA SER A 28 0.92 1.29 -11.56
C SER A 28 -0.57 1.63 -11.62
N GLY A 29 -1.28 1.18 -10.59
CA GLY A 29 -2.68 1.41 -10.38
C GLY A 29 -3.05 2.88 -10.15
N ARG A 30 -2.39 3.51 -9.18
CA ARG A 30 -2.57 4.92 -8.83
C ARG A 30 -2.36 5.81 -10.03
N ARG A 31 -1.34 5.52 -10.86
CA ARG A 31 -1.11 6.25 -12.12
C ARG A 31 -2.31 6.21 -13.06
N LYS A 32 -2.87 5.01 -13.33
CA LYS A 32 -4.04 4.86 -14.20
C LYS A 32 -5.28 5.58 -13.67
N VAL A 33 -5.53 5.51 -12.37
CA VAL A 33 -6.70 6.17 -11.76
C VAL A 33 -6.53 7.69 -11.76
N LYS A 34 -5.33 8.19 -11.48
CA LYS A 34 -5.00 9.61 -11.57
C LYS A 34 -5.19 10.15 -12.99
N GLU A 35 -4.71 9.44 -14.01
CA GLU A 35 -4.95 9.81 -15.41
C GLU A 35 -6.45 9.88 -15.74
N LYS A 36 -7.27 8.94 -15.26
CA LYS A 36 -8.74 8.97 -15.43
C LYS A 36 -9.42 10.12 -14.70
N ILE A 37 -9.04 10.42 -13.46
CA ILE A 37 -9.66 11.48 -12.65
C ILE A 37 -9.28 12.87 -13.20
N LEU A 38 -8.03 13.06 -13.65
CA LEU A 38 -7.62 14.31 -14.28
C LEU A 38 -8.30 14.49 -15.65
N GLY A 39 -8.51 13.40 -16.38
CA GLY A 39 -9.22 13.41 -17.66
C GLY A 39 -10.72 13.71 -17.57
N SER A 40 -11.36 13.52 -16.42
CA SER A 40 -12.79 13.82 -16.22
C SER A 40 -13.08 15.30 -15.90
N GLY A 41 -12.06 16.18 -15.85
CA GLY A 41 -12.24 17.63 -15.75
C GLY A 41 -12.57 18.16 -14.36
N HIS A 42 -12.53 17.32 -13.33
CA HIS A 42 -12.73 17.73 -11.94
C HIS A 42 -11.48 18.47 -11.40
N LYS A 43 -11.46 19.80 -11.55
CA LYS A 43 -10.36 20.69 -11.11
C LYS A 43 -9.97 20.54 -9.63
N VAL A 44 -10.88 20.07 -8.78
CA VAL A 44 -10.62 19.83 -7.34
C VAL A 44 -9.47 18.82 -7.13
N TYR A 45 -9.28 17.90 -8.07
CA TYR A 45 -8.24 16.86 -7.95
C TYR A 45 -6.89 17.26 -8.56
N ASP A 46 -6.83 18.32 -9.35
CA ASP A 46 -5.55 18.88 -9.84
C ASP A 46 -4.67 19.37 -8.69
N GLU A 47 -5.28 19.80 -7.58
CA GLU A 47 -4.58 20.28 -6.38
C GLU A 47 -4.12 19.14 -5.46
N ILE A 48 -4.88 18.03 -5.43
CA ILE A 48 -4.61 16.86 -4.60
C ILE A 48 -3.52 15.99 -5.23
N PHE A 49 -3.52 15.88 -6.57
CA PHE A 49 -2.61 15.00 -7.27
C PHE A 49 -1.38 15.74 -7.79
N THR A 50 -0.21 15.33 -7.32
CA THR A 50 1.06 15.96 -7.72
C THR A 50 1.38 15.67 -9.19
N LYS A 51 1.42 16.67 -10.08
CA LYS A 51 1.72 16.47 -11.52
C LYS A 51 3.18 16.08 -11.78
N ASN A 52 4.11 16.59 -10.98
CA ASN A 52 5.55 16.33 -11.10
C ASN A 52 6.15 15.88 -9.76
N LEU A 53 7.17 15.00 -9.80
CA LEU A 53 7.95 14.60 -8.63
C LEU A 53 8.65 15.80 -7.96
N ASN A 54 8.97 16.84 -8.72
CA ASN A 54 9.60 18.06 -8.22
C ASN A 54 8.66 18.92 -7.34
N ASP A 55 7.34 18.72 -7.45
CA ASP A 55 6.34 19.43 -6.64
C ASP A 55 5.85 18.60 -5.45
N LEU A 56 6.49 17.45 -5.19
CA LEU A 56 6.09 16.50 -4.16
C LEU A 56 6.57 17.00 -2.78
N SER A 57 5.71 17.77 -2.11
CA SER A 57 5.87 18.04 -0.69
C SER A 57 5.35 16.88 0.15
N HIS A 58 5.87 16.72 1.37
CA HIS A 58 5.40 15.70 2.31
C HIS A 58 3.87 15.79 2.52
N GLY A 59 3.34 17.00 2.68
CA GLY A 59 1.90 17.22 2.83
C GLY A 59 1.06 16.77 1.62
N LYS A 60 1.54 17.02 0.40
CA LYS A 60 0.87 16.55 -0.83
C LYS A 60 0.93 15.03 -0.96
N ALA A 61 2.07 14.42 -0.64
CA ALA A 61 2.20 12.96 -0.65
C ALA A 61 1.22 12.30 0.35
N LEU A 62 1.04 12.92 1.52
CA LEU A 62 0.13 12.43 2.56
C LEU A 62 -1.34 12.62 2.16
N ALA A 63 -1.68 13.75 1.54
CA ALA A 63 -3.02 13.99 0.99
C ALA A 63 -3.36 13.02 -0.15
N GLU A 64 -2.41 12.78 -1.07
CA GLU A 64 -2.57 11.83 -2.18
C GLU A 64 -2.75 10.40 -1.63
N ALA A 65 -1.97 9.98 -0.63
CA ALA A 65 -2.16 8.69 0.02
C ALA A 65 -3.52 8.59 0.73
N ALA A 66 -3.91 9.62 1.50
CA ALA A 66 -5.19 9.65 2.20
C ALA A 66 -6.37 9.55 1.22
N PHE A 67 -6.26 10.15 0.04
CA PHE A 67 -7.27 10.06 -1.01
C PHE A 67 -7.51 8.63 -1.50
N PHE A 68 -6.46 7.82 -1.68
CA PHE A 68 -6.62 6.42 -2.16
C PHE A 68 -7.09 5.46 -1.07
N VAL A 69 -6.83 5.77 0.21
CA VAL A 69 -7.21 4.91 1.35
C VAL A 69 -8.59 5.27 1.93
N ARG A 70 -9.18 6.42 1.57
CA ARG A 70 -10.47 6.86 2.12
C ARG A 70 -11.63 5.89 1.82
N LYS A 71 -12.69 5.98 2.64
CA LYS A 71 -13.80 5.02 2.60
C LYS A 71 -14.74 5.19 1.40
N SER A 72 -14.98 6.43 0.96
CA SER A 72 -15.92 6.75 -0.12
C SER A 72 -15.55 8.04 -0.85
N TRP A 73 -15.98 8.17 -2.11
CA TRP A 73 -15.72 9.34 -2.96
C TRP A 73 -17.03 10.00 -3.44
N PRO A 74 -17.83 10.63 -2.54
CA PRO A 74 -19.09 11.28 -2.90
C PRO A 74 -18.96 12.38 -3.96
N GLU A 75 -17.76 12.93 -4.13
CA GLU A 75 -17.45 13.97 -5.12
C GLU A 75 -17.30 13.44 -6.56
N LEU A 76 -17.33 12.11 -6.77
CA LEU A 76 -17.19 11.47 -8.08
C LEU A 76 -18.52 10.88 -8.53
N ASP A 77 -19.11 11.45 -9.58
CA ASP A 77 -20.37 10.97 -10.15
C ASP A 77 -20.21 9.70 -11.00
N SER A 78 -18.97 9.32 -11.34
CA SER A 78 -18.68 8.14 -12.17
C SER A 78 -18.56 6.87 -11.33
N LEU A 79 -19.58 6.00 -11.41
CA LEU A 79 -19.58 4.66 -10.80
C LEU A 79 -18.37 3.81 -11.23
N GLU A 80 -17.88 3.98 -12.45
CA GLU A 80 -16.71 3.26 -12.95
C GLU A 80 -15.42 3.65 -12.19
N ILE A 81 -15.19 4.96 -12.02
CA ILE A 81 -14.01 5.48 -11.31
C ILE A 81 -14.07 5.09 -9.83
N VAL A 82 -15.24 5.19 -9.20
CA VAL A 82 -15.44 4.75 -7.81
C VAL A 82 -15.14 3.26 -7.66
N GLY A 83 -15.65 2.41 -8.56
CA GLY A 83 -15.36 0.97 -8.53
C GLY A 83 -13.87 0.65 -8.72
N MET A 84 -13.15 1.42 -9.55
CA MET A 84 -11.68 1.30 -9.68
C MET A 84 -10.96 1.71 -8.39
N LEU A 85 -11.37 2.81 -7.77
CA LEU A 85 -10.82 3.30 -6.51
C LEU A 85 -11.03 2.31 -5.36
N GLU A 86 -12.21 1.68 -5.26
CA GLU A 86 -12.47 0.65 -4.26
C GLU A 86 -11.57 -0.58 -4.42
N LYS A 87 -11.37 -1.04 -5.67
CA LYS A 87 -10.46 -2.16 -5.96
C LYS A 87 -9.03 -1.80 -5.58
N HIS A 88 -8.57 -0.59 -5.90
CA HIS A 88 -7.25 -0.13 -5.47
C HIS A 88 -7.11 0.01 -3.98
N ARG A 89 -8.12 0.53 -3.29
CA ARG A 89 -8.09 0.59 -1.83
C ARG A 89 -7.88 -0.78 -1.22
N LYS A 90 -8.58 -1.80 -1.72
CA LYS A 90 -8.40 -3.18 -1.24
C LYS A 90 -6.98 -3.68 -1.48
N LEU A 91 -6.43 -3.43 -2.66
CA LEU A 91 -5.05 -3.78 -3.00
C LEU A 91 -4.03 -3.05 -2.12
N GLU A 92 -4.28 -1.79 -1.83
CA GLU A 92 -3.40 -0.96 -1.00
C GLU A 92 -3.43 -1.39 0.47
N ILE A 93 -4.62 -1.67 1.02
CA ILE A 93 -4.77 -2.27 2.35
C ILE A 93 -4.08 -3.64 2.39
N PHE A 94 -4.26 -4.49 1.38
CA PHE A 94 -3.60 -5.77 1.29
C PHE A 94 -2.07 -5.63 1.31
N CYS A 95 -1.53 -4.69 0.54
CA CYS A 95 -0.12 -4.36 0.51
C CYS A 95 0.40 -3.96 1.91
N TYR A 96 -0.32 -3.08 2.62
CA TYR A 96 0.04 -2.69 3.99
C TYR A 96 -0.02 -3.86 4.98
N MET A 97 -1.02 -4.73 4.87
CA MET A 97 -1.13 -5.94 5.70
C MET A 97 0.03 -6.91 5.44
N CYS A 98 0.45 -7.08 4.18
CA CYS A 98 1.62 -7.88 3.84
C CYS A 98 2.90 -7.35 4.53
N PHE A 99 3.18 -6.05 4.39
CA PHE A 99 4.35 -5.44 5.03
C PHE A 99 4.29 -5.51 6.56
N LEU A 100 3.12 -5.27 7.15
CA LEU A 100 2.92 -5.39 8.60
C LEU A 100 3.19 -6.83 9.08
N LEU A 101 2.68 -7.83 8.36
CA LEU A 101 2.92 -9.24 8.68
C LEU A 101 4.41 -9.60 8.57
N SER A 102 5.09 -9.15 7.51
CA SER A 102 6.54 -9.34 7.36
C SER A 102 7.30 -8.70 8.52
N PHE A 103 6.93 -7.47 8.90
CA PHE A 103 7.56 -6.77 10.01
C PHE A 103 7.39 -7.55 11.32
N VAL A 104 6.17 -7.99 11.64
CA VAL A 104 5.92 -8.79 12.86
C VAL A 104 6.71 -10.09 12.85
N CYS A 105 6.73 -10.83 11.73
CA CYS A 105 7.50 -12.07 11.62
C CYS A 105 9.01 -11.82 11.78
N PHE A 106 9.54 -10.73 11.22
CA PHE A 106 10.94 -10.34 11.40
C PHE A 106 11.29 -10.10 12.88
N PHE A 107 10.46 -9.37 13.62
CA PHE A 107 10.66 -9.17 15.06
C PHE A 107 10.62 -10.47 15.85
N MET A 108 9.67 -11.35 15.54
CA MET A 108 9.55 -12.66 16.19
C MET A 108 10.79 -13.53 15.92
N ILE A 109 11.29 -13.54 14.68
CA ILE A 109 12.53 -14.22 14.30
C ILE A 109 13.71 -13.65 15.09
N ALA A 110 13.85 -12.33 15.16
CA ALA A 110 14.93 -11.68 15.88
C ALA A 110 14.92 -12.04 17.38
N ILE A 111 13.75 -11.96 18.03
CA ILE A 111 13.60 -12.34 19.45
C ILE A 111 13.98 -13.81 19.65
N LEU A 112 13.46 -14.70 18.79
CA LEU A 112 13.77 -16.13 18.87
C LEU A 112 15.27 -16.39 18.70
N SER A 113 15.94 -15.71 17.76
CA SER A 113 17.38 -15.83 17.55
C SER A 113 18.19 -15.47 18.79
N PHE A 114 17.84 -14.39 19.52
CA PHE A 114 18.53 -14.07 20.77
C PHE A 114 18.30 -15.13 21.85
N THR A 115 17.09 -15.66 21.97
CA THR A 115 16.79 -16.70 22.98
C THR A 115 17.42 -18.07 22.68
N VAL A 116 17.75 -18.38 21.42
CA VAL A 116 18.40 -19.64 21.02
C VAL A 116 19.91 -19.59 21.27
N TYR A 117 20.54 -18.42 21.12
CA TYR A 117 21.99 -18.26 21.25
C TYR A 117 22.47 -18.10 22.70
N ASP A 118 21.57 -17.77 23.65
CA ASP A 118 21.88 -17.66 25.08
C ASP A 118 21.67 -18.97 25.88
N THR A 119 21.31 -20.08 25.21
CA THR A 119 21.23 -21.44 25.80
C THR A 119 22.30 -22.34 25.22
#